data_AF-A0A0U0W8A0-F1
#
_entry.id   AF-A0A0U0W8A0-F1
#
_cell.length_a   1.000
_cell.length_b   1.000
_cell.length_c   1.000
_cell.angle_alpha   90.00
_cell.angle_beta   90.00
_cell.angle_gamma   90.00
#
_symmetry.space_group_name_H-M   'P 1'
#
loop_
_entity.id
_entity.type
_entity.pdbx_description
1 polymer ?
#
loop_
_entity_poly.entity_id
_entity_poly.type
_entity_poly.pdbx_seq_one_letter_code
_entity_poly.pdbx_strand_id
1 'polypeptide(L)'
;MRRLAVIAAIAAAIACTTWLPFALRAARSPISNSGSPFHYLPADGAELTFPMLQFSLLGAVCLLGALWLVVRAHTSVRAGALAIGVLAVYLWSLLSMLTTLARTTLLSFRLQPTLTVLLVAAGAFGFVEVTRALGQRSRAVAPVAAAIGLAAAIAFSQDIPDVLRPDLTIAYTDTDGHGQRGDRRPPGSEKFYPVIDDAIVHTTGRPRDQTVVMTADYSFLSYYPYWGFQGLTSHYANPLAQFDLRAAQIEKWSRLKTADELIHALDTCPWPPPTVFLMRRGANNTYTLRLAEDVYPNQPNVRRYTVDLRAALFADPRFVVHGVGPFVLAIRKPGA
;
A
#
# COMPACT_ATOMS: atom_id res chain seq x y z
N MET A 1 19.66 9.48 -30.59
CA MET A 1 18.24 9.66 -30.94
C MET A 1 17.53 8.35 -31.31
N ARG A 2 17.90 7.62 -32.37
CA ARG A 2 17.19 6.38 -32.79
C ARG A 2 17.03 5.32 -31.67
N ARG A 3 18.08 5.08 -30.89
CA ARG A 3 18.02 4.12 -29.74
C ARG A 3 17.03 4.56 -28.66
N LEU A 4 16.99 5.85 -28.33
CA LEU A 4 16.05 6.39 -27.34
C LEU A 4 14.60 6.28 -27.84
N ALA A 5 14.36 6.55 -29.12
CA ALA A 5 13.03 6.39 -29.71
C ALA A 5 12.55 4.93 -29.65
N VAL A 6 13.43 3.97 -29.94
CA VAL A 6 13.11 2.53 -29.82
C VAL A 6 12.81 2.16 -28.37
N ILE A 7 13.62 2.61 -27.42
CA ILE A 7 13.39 2.36 -25.98
C ILE A 7 12.04 2.96 -25.54
N ALA A 8 11.74 4.19 -25.94
CA ALA A 8 10.48 4.85 -25.62
C ALA A 8 9.27 4.14 -26.24
N ALA A 9 9.38 3.67 -27.48
CA ALA A 9 8.31 2.92 -28.14
C ALA A 9 8.04 1.57 -27.44
N ILE A 10 9.09 0.84 -27.06
CA ILE A 10 8.97 -0.41 -26.30
C ILE A 10 8.34 -0.14 -24.94
N ALA A 11 8.82 0.88 -24.21
CA ALA A 11 8.28 1.25 -22.90
C ALA A 11 6.80 1.65 -23.00
N ALA A 12 6.41 2.41 -24.03
CA ALA A 12 5.02 2.79 -24.26
C ALA A 12 4.15 1.58 -24.59
N ALA A 13 4.62 0.66 -25.43
CA ALA A 13 3.89 -0.56 -25.75
C ALA A 13 3.63 -1.42 -24.50
N ILE A 14 4.63 -1.57 -23.62
CA ILE A 14 4.49 -2.28 -22.35
C ILE A 14 3.55 -1.51 -21.40
N ALA A 15 3.68 -0.18 -21.30
CA ALA A 15 2.81 0.62 -20.44
C ALA A 15 1.33 0.54 -20.88
N CYS A 16 1.08 0.49 -22.18
CA CYS A 16 -0.28 0.43 -22.75
C CYS A 16 -1.04 -0.83 -22.32
N THR A 17 -0.39 -1.98 -22.08
CA THR A 17 -1.12 -3.20 -21.66
C THR A 17 -1.86 -3.02 -20.33
N THR A 18 -1.36 -2.12 -19.48
CA THR A 18 -1.92 -1.87 -18.14
C THR A 18 -2.70 -0.56 -18.10
N TRP A 19 -2.15 0.52 -18.67
CA TRP A 19 -2.71 1.86 -18.52
C TRP A 19 -3.77 2.21 -19.55
N LEU A 20 -3.73 1.62 -20.75
CA LEU A 20 -4.70 1.95 -21.80
C LEU A 20 -6.13 1.58 -21.40
N PRO A 21 -6.43 0.36 -20.87
CA PRO A 21 -7.78 0.03 -20.43
C PRO A 21 -8.30 0.96 -19.33
N PHE A 22 -7.42 1.33 -18.39
CA PHE A 22 -7.75 2.29 -17.34
C PHE A 22 -8.04 3.67 -17.91
N ALA A 23 -7.16 4.22 -18.76
CA ALA A 23 -7.31 5.54 -19.35
C ALA A 23 -8.58 5.66 -20.20
N LEU A 24 -8.89 4.64 -21.02
CA LEU A 24 -10.11 4.58 -21.82
C LEU A 24 -11.38 4.58 -20.94
N ARG A 25 -11.35 3.88 -19.80
CA ARG A 25 -12.48 3.85 -18.88
C ARG A 25 -12.59 5.15 -18.07
N ALA A 26 -11.48 5.68 -17.57
CA ALA A 26 -11.44 6.96 -16.86
C ALA A 26 -11.91 8.13 -17.74
N ALA A 27 -11.68 8.08 -19.05
CA ALA A 27 -12.18 9.10 -19.98
C ALA A 27 -13.72 9.09 -20.16
N ARG A 28 -14.40 7.99 -19.80
CA ARG A 28 -15.85 7.80 -20.02
C ARG A 28 -16.65 7.63 -18.74
N SER A 29 -16.00 7.38 -17.61
CA SER A 29 -16.64 7.07 -16.34
C SER A 29 -16.16 8.04 -15.26
N PRO A 30 -17.04 8.43 -14.32
CA PRO A 30 -16.62 9.28 -13.21
C PRO A 30 -15.57 8.58 -12.37
N ILE A 31 -14.48 9.28 -12.07
CA ILE A 31 -13.43 8.84 -11.15
C ILE A 31 -13.63 9.53 -9.80
N SER A 32 -13.17 8.88 -8.72
CA SER A 32 -13.16 9.51 -7.40
C SER A 32 -12.29 10.78 -7.40
N ASN A 33 -12.81 11.87 -6.84
CA ASN A 33 -12.11 13.15 -6.72
C ASN A 33 -11.28 13.26 -5.43
N SER A 34 -11.33 12.26 -4.56
CA SER A 34 -10.62 12.25 -3.28
C SER A 34 -9.81 10.97 -3.12
N GLY A 35 -8.73 11.04 -2.33
CA GLY A 35 -7.96 9.86 -1.98
C GLY A 35 -7.23 9.18 -3.12
N SER A 36 -6.78 9.97 -4.10
CA SER A 36 -5.77 9.51 -5.04
C SER A 36 -4.54 9.00 -4.30
N PRO A 37 -3.81 7.99 -4.82
CA PRO A 37 -2.50 7.63 -4.28
C PRO A 37 -1.60 8.85 -4.06
N PHE A 38 -1.74 9.89 -4.87
CA PHE A 38 -0.99 11.14 -4.77
C PHE A 38 -1.31 12.00 -3.53
N HIS A 39 -2.37 11.71 -2.77
CA HIS A 39 -2.71 12.40 -1.51
C HIS A 39 -2.00 11.77 -0.31
N TYR A 40 -0.71 11.48 -0.47
CA TYR A 40 0.11 10.86 0.56
C TYR A 40 1.48 11.53 0.63
N LEU A 41 1.81 12.07 1.80
CA LEU A 41 3.08 12.72 2.11
C LEU A 41 3.59 12.20 3.47
N PRO A 42 4.35 11.08 3.49
CA PRO A 42 5.02 10.66 4.72
C PRO A 42 6.12 11.66 5.09
N ALA A 43 6.61 11.61 6.34
CA ALA A 43 7.72 12.46 6.81
C ALA A 43 8.93 12.40 5.86
N ASP A 44 9.28 11.19 5.41
CA ASP A 44 10.34 10.91 4.45
C ASP A 44 10.16 11.58 3.07
N GLY A 45 8.92 11.95 2.71
CA GLY A 45 8.61 12.68 1.49
C GLY A 45 8.55 14.20 1.67
N ALA A 46 8.54 14.68 2.93
CA ALA A 46 8.51 16.09 3.28
C ALA A 46 9.91 16.71 3.41
N GLU A 47 10.96 15.88 3.39
CA GLU A 47 12.35 16.30 3.48
C GLU A 47 13.20 15.68 2.35
N LEU A 48 14.28 16.36 1.98
CA LEU A 48 15.25 15.79 1.06
C LEU A 48 16.11 14.76 1.80
N THR A 49 16.17 13.55 1.27
CA THR A 49 17.00 12.49 1.83
C THR A 49 18.46 12.65 1.41
N PHE A 50 19.36 12.51 2.38
CA PHE A 50 20.80 12.62 2.19
C PHE A 50 21.49 11.42 2.85
N PRO A 51 21.37 10.21 2.28
CA PRO A 51 21.89 8.99 2.91
C PRO A 51 23.41 9.07 3.11
N MET A 52 24.14 9.81 2.28
CA MET A 52 25.59 10.03 2.42
C MET A 52 26.00 10.80 3.68
N LEU A 53 25.06 11.49 4.35
CA LEU A 53 25.33 12.24 5.57
C LEU A 53 25.02 11.44 6.84
N GLN A 54 24.49 10.21 6.70
CA GLN A 54 24.20 9.35 7.83
C GLN A 54 25.47 8.67 8.33
N PHE A 55 25.67 8.66 9.65
CA PHE A 55 26.82 7.99 10.28
C PHE A 55 26.56 6.47 10.40
N SER A 56 26.60 5.78 9.26
CA SER A 56 26.35 4.34 9.14
C SER A 56 27.21 3.72 8.03
N LEU A 57 27.27 2.38 7.97
CA LEU A 57 27.93 1.67 6.88
C LEU A 57 27.33 2.06 5.52
N LEU A 58 26.01 2.13 5.45
CA LEU A 58 25.30 2.59 4.26
C LEU A 58 25.70 4.02 3.88
N GLY A 59 25.72 4.93 4.86
CA GLY A 59 26.07 6.31 4.63
C GLY A 59 27.51 6.48 4.15
N ALA A 60 28.45 5.70 4.69
CA ALA A 60 29.85 5.69 4.23
C ALA A 60 29.97 5.25 2.75
N VAL A 61 29.26 4.21 2.34
CA VAL A 61 29.27 3.75 0.93
C VAL A 61 28.58 4.78 0.02
N CYS A 62 27.46 5.36 0.46
CA CYS A 62 26.77 6.43 -0.26
C CYS A 62 27.64 7.69 -0.40
N LEU A 63 28.42 8.04 0.63
CA LEU A 63 29.36 9.16 0.61
C LEU A 63 30.49 8.91 -0.38
N LEU A 64 31.08 7.72 -0.36
CA LEU A 64 32.07 7.32 -1.35
C LEU A 64 31.49 7.40 -2.77
N GLY A 65 30.24 6.97 -2.96
CA GLY A 65 29.53 7.08 -4.23
C GLY A 65 29.30 8.51 -4.68
N ALA A 66 28.80 9.37 -3.79
CA ALA A 66 28.60 10.79 -4.07
C ALA A 66 29.92 11.48 -4.47
N LEU A 67 31.01 11.23 -3.73
CA LEU A 67 32.33 11.77 -4.04
C LEU A 67 32.84 11.26 -5.40
N TRP A 68 32.68 9.96 -5.67
CA TRP A 68 33.07 9.38 -6.95
C TRP A 68 32.28 9.99 -8.12
N LEU A 69 30.97 10.21 -7.96
CA LEU A 69 30.15 10.87 -8.98
C LEU A 69 30.63 12.31 -9.24
N VAL A 70 30.92 13.09 -8.19
CA VAL A 70 31.44 14.47 -8.35
C VAL A 70 32.75 14.48 -9.15
N VAL A 71 33.66 13.55 -8.86
CA VAL A 71 34.97 13.48 -9.52
C VAL A 71 34.89 12.91 -10.95
N ARG A 72 34.03 11.92 -11.19
CA ARG A 72 34.02 11.12 -12.43
C ARG A 72 32.88 11.43 -13.40
N ALA A 73 31.85 12.18 -13.01
CA ALA A 73 30.65 12.38 -13.83
C ALA A 73 30.95 12.87 -15.26
N HIS A 74 31.95 13.75 -15.43
CA HIS A 74 32.33 14.29 -16.74
C HIS A 74 33.30 13.40 -17.54
N THR A 75 33.98 12.45 -16.88
CA THR A 75 35.06 11.65 -17.48
C THR A 75 34.68 10.19 -17.70
N SER A 76 33.66 9.70 -17.00
CA SER A 76 33.16 8.33 -17.08
C SER A 76 31.71 8.33 -17.50
N VAL A 77 31.40 7.64 -18.61
CA VAL A 77 30.02 7.45 -19.08
C VAL A 77 29.15 6.78 -18.00
N ARG A 78 29.74 5.86 -17.21
CA ARG A 78 29.04 5.19 -16.11
C ARG A 78 28.71 6.14 -14.97
N ALA A 79 29.68 6.97 -14.57
CA ALA A 79 29.47 7.99 -13.53
C ALA A 79 28.46 9.04 -13.99
N GLY A 80 28.55 9.51 -15.24
CA GLY A 80 27.60 10.45 -15.81
C GLY A 80 26.17 9.90 -15.81
N ALA A 81 25.98 8.64 -16.23
CA ALA A 81 24.66 8.00 -16.21
C ALA A 81 24.08 7.89 -14.79
N LEU A 82 24.87 7.46 -13.81
CA LEU A 82 24.46 7.39 -12.40
C LEU A 82 24.16 8.77 -11.82
N ALA A 83 24.99 9.77 -12.13
CA ALA A 83 24.79 11.15 -11.68
C ALA A 83 23.48 11.75 -12.23
N ILE A 84 23.15 11.51 -13.49
CA ILE A 84 21.86 11.91 -14.08
C ILE A 84 20.70 11.25 -13.32
N GLY A 85 20.82 9.96 -12.99
CA GLY A 85 19.81 9.26 -12.18
C GLY A 85 19.61 9.88 -10.80
N VAL A 86 20.71 10.17 -10.09
CA VAL A 86 20.68 10.82 -8.76
C VAL A 86 20.04 12.21 -8.83
N LEU A 87 20.46 13.03 -9.81
CA LEU A 87 19.89 14.36 -10.02
C LEU A 87 18.41 14.31 -10.38
N ALA A 88 17.99 13.35 -11.21
CA ALA A 88 16.59 13.18 -11.57
C ALA A 88 15.73 12.85 -10.33
N VAL A 89 16.22 12.01 -9.41
CA VAL A 89 15.51 11.71 -8.15
C VAL A 89 15.39 12.95 -7.27
N TYR A 90 16.46 13.74 -7.12
CA TYR A 90 16.41 14.98 -6.33
C TYR A 90 15.48 16.03 -6.94
N LEU A 91 15.54 16.24 -8.27
CA LEU A 91 14.65 17.15 -8.97
C LEU A 91 13.19 16.71 -8.87
N TRP A 92 12.91 15.40 -8.99
CA TRP A 92 11.57 14.86 -8.78
C TRP A 92 11.09 15.05 -7.35
N SER A 93 11.99 14.92 -6.37
CA SER A 93 11.66 15.15 -4.95
C SER A 93 11.30 16.61 -4.69
N LEU A 94 12.09 17.55 -5.20
CA LEU A 94 11.79 18.98 -5.14
C LEU A 94 10.47 19.31 -5.84
N LEU A 95 10.25 18.75 -7.03
CA LEU A 95 8.99 18.93 -7.75
C LEU A 95 7.81 18.38 -6.97
N SER A 96 7.94 17.20 -6.35
CA SER A 96 6.92 16.62 -5.48
C SER A 96 6.60 17.52 -4.29
N MET A 97 7.62 18.10 -3.66
CA MET A 97 7.44 19.07 -2.57
C MET A 97 6.71 20.32 -3.05
N LEU A 98 7.03 20.85 -4.23
CA LEU A 98 6.31 21.99 -4.82
C LEU A 98 4.85 21.65 -5.16
N THR A 99 4.57 20.44 -5.66
CA THR A 99 3.19 20.02 -5.98
C THR A 99 2.26 19.93 -4.77
N THR A 100 2.80 19.90 -3.55
CA THR A 100 1.98 19.98 -2.33
C THR A 100 1.16 21.27 -2.25
N LEU A 101 1.64 22.35 -2.87
CA LEU A 101 0.89 23.61 -3.03
C LEU A 101 -0.40 23.42 -3.84
N ALA A 102 -0.40 22.47 -4.78
CA ALA A 102 -1.57 22.05 -5.56
C ALA A 102 -2.35 20.92 -4.89
N ARG A 103 -2.13 20.68 -3.59
CA ARG A 103 -2.74 19.62 -2.77
C ARG A 103 -2.52 18.20 -3.31
N THR A 104 -1.34 17.93 -3.86
CA THR A 104 -0.98 16.60 -4.37
C THR A 104 0.51 16.32 -4.18
N THR A 105 0.93 15.07 -4.36
CA THR A 105 2.36 14.69 -4.34
C THR A 105 2.70 13.86 -5.56
N LEU A 106 3.97 13.86 -5.95
CA LEU A 106 4.50 12.95 -6.97
C LEU A 106 5.11 11.69 -6.34
N LEU A 107 4.73 11.38 -5.08
CA LEU A 107 5.15 10.18 -4.35
C LEU A 107 6.68 10.02 -4.27
N SER A 108 7.42 11.13 -4.13
CA SER A 108 8.89 11.14 -4.15
C SER A 108 9.54 10.22 -3.12
N PHE A 109 8.90 9.97 -1.98
CA PHE A 109 9.41 9.03 -0.96
C PHE A 109 9.65 7.61 -1.55
N ARG A 110 8.89 7.20 -2.57
CA ARG A 110 9.09 5.92 -3.27
C ARG A 110 10.44 5.84 -4.01
N LEU A 111 11.07 6.98 -4.28
CA LEU A 111 12.36 7.06 -4.96
C LEU A 111 13.55 7.00 -3.99
N GLN A 112 13.34 7.02 -2.67
CA GLN A 112 14.44 6.91 -1.71
C GLN A 112 15.24 5.60 -1.86
N PRO A 113 14.63 4.41 -2.00
CA PRO A 113 15.38 3.19 -2.27
C PRO A 113 16.18 3.28 -3.57
N THR A 114 15.60 3.89 -4.61
CA THR A 114 16.27 4.11 -5.90
C THR A 114 17.51 5.00 -5.73
N LEU A 115 17.39 6.11 -5.00
CA LEU A 115 18.53 6.99 -4.70
C LEU A 115 19.64 6.22 -3.99
N THR A 116 19.29 5.44 -2.96
CA THR A 116 20.24 4.63 -2.20
C THR A 116 20.95 3.62 -3.09
N VAL A 117 20.23 2.89 -3.95
CA VAL A 117 20.83 1.92 -4.88
C VAL A 117 21.78 2.61 -5.87
N LEU A 118 21.41 3.78 -6.41
CA LEU A 118 22.27 4.55 -7.31
C LEU A 118 23.57 4.98 -6.64
N LEU A 119 23.48 5.50 -5.41
CA LEU A 119 24.63 5.95 -4.63
C LEU A 119 25.50 4.77 -4.16
N VAL A 120 24.90 3.65 -3.77
CA VAL A 120 25.63 2.43 -3.41
C VAL A 120 26.35 1.84 -4.63
N ALA A 121 25.70 1.80 -5.79
CA ALA A 121 26.33 1.37 -7.03
C ALA A 121 27.51 2.27 -7.42
N ALA A 122 27.34 3.59 -7.30
CA ALA A 122 28.44 4.55 -7.46
C ALA A 122 29.56 4.31 -6.42
N GLY A 123 29.21 4.03 -5.17
CA GLY A 123 30.14 3.74 -4.08
C GLY A 123 30.97 2.50 -4.35
N ALA A 124 30.38 1.46 -4.92
CA ALA A 124 31.10 0.26 -5.35
C ALA A 124 32.13 0.56 -6.46
N PHE A 125 31.77 1.40 -7.45
CA PHE A 125 32.74 1.85 -8.46
C PHE A 125 33.86 2.69 -7.84
N GLY A 126 33.53 3.62 -6.95
CA GLY A 126 34.48 4.42 -6.19
C GLY A 126 35.44 3.55 -5.39
N PHE A 127 34.93 2.54 -4.68
CA PHE A 127 35.72 1.61 -3.90
C PHE A 127 36.72 0.82 -4.76
N VAL A 128 36.27 0.30 -5.90
CA VAL A 128 37.13 -0.45 -6.83
C VAL A 128 38.21 0.46 -7.43
N GLU A 129 37.86 1.68 -7.83
CA GLU A 129 38.85 2.62 -8.39
C GLU A 129 39.88 3.07 -7.36
N VAL A 130 39.46 3.39 -6.14
CA VAL A 130 40.37 3.73 -5.03
C VAL A 130 41.29 2.55 -4.72
N THR A 131 40.75 1.34 -4.65
CA THR A 131 41.53 0.12 -4.42
C THR A 131 42.59 -0.09 -5.50
N ARG A 132 42.24 0.13 -6.77
CA ARG A 132 43.20 0.02 -7.89
C ARG A 132 44.27 1.10 -7.85
N ALA A 133 43.88 2.35 -7.59
CA ALA A 133 44.81 3.48 -7.51
C ALA A 133 45.82 3.30 -6.35
N LEU A 134 45.35 2.87 -5.18
CA LEU A 134 46.20 2.59 -4.02
C LEU A 134 47.01 1.29 -4.20
N GLY A 135 46.46 0.30 -4.90
CA GLY A 135 47.15 -0.96 -5.21
C GLY A 135 48.40 -0.80 -6.05
N GLN A 136 48.50 0.27 -6.85
CA GLN A 136 49.74 0.65 -7.54
C GLN A 136 50.87 1.01 -6.57
N ARG A 137 50.54 1.45 -5.35
CA ARG A 137 51.51 1.82 -4.31
C ARG A 137 51.88 0.66 -3.40
N SER A 138 50.99 -0.31 -3.20
CA SER A 138 51.26 -1.50 -2.39
C SER A 138 50.38 -2.69 -2.78
N ARG A 139 51.01 -3.86 -2.92
CA ARG A 139 50.31 -5.13 -3.20
C ARG A 139 49.38 -5.57 -2.07
N ALA A 140 49.55 -5.05 -0.86
CA ALA A 140 48.71 -5.37 0.30
C ALA A 140 47.33 -4.69 0.26
N VAL A 141 47.13 -3.67 -0.59
CA VAL A 141 45.86 -2.94 -0.66
C VAL A 141 44.71 -3.81 -1.16
N ALA A 142 44.95 -4.64 -2.17
CA ALA A 142 43.92 -5.51 -2.74
C ALA A 142 43.34 -6.52 -1.72
N PRO A 143 44.15 -7.31 -0.98
CA PRO A 143 43.60 -8.21 0.03
C PRO A 143 42.94 -7.48 1.20
N VAL A 144 43.47 -6.31 1.62
CA VAL A 144 42.84 -5.51 2.68
C VAL A 144 41.47 -4.98 2.24
N ALA A 145 41.38 -4.42 1.02
CA ALA A 145 40.11 -3.96 0.47
C ALA A 145 39.11 -5.11 0.31
N ALA A 146 39.57 -6.30 -0.14
CA ALA A 146 38.72 -7.48 -0.21
C ALA A 146 38.19 -7.89 1.18
N ALA A 147 39.05 -7.87 2.21
CA ALA A 147 38.65 -8.17 3.58
C ALA A 147 37.63 -7.15 4.13
N ILE A 148 37.83 -5.85 3.87
CA ILE A 148 36.88 -4.79 4.24
C ILE A 148 35.54 -5.00 3.53
N GLY A 149 35.56 -5.28 2.22
CA GLY A 149 34.34 -5.53 1.45
C GLY A 149 33.58 -6.76 1.94
N LEU A 150 34.28 -7.84 2.28
CA LEU A 150 33.69 -9.05 2.86
C LEU A 150 33.09 -8.78 4.25
N ALA A 151 33.83 -8.07 5.11
CA ALA A 151 33.34 -7.70 6.43
C ALA A 151 32.08 -6.82 6.34
N ALA A 152 32.05 -5.87 5.40
CA ALA A 152 30.88 -5.03 5.13
C ALA A 152 29.67 -5.86 4.65
N ALA A 153 29.89 -6.84 3.76
CA ALA A 153 28.83 -7.72 3.28
C ALA A 153 28.26 -8.61 4.40
N ILE A 154 29.12 -9.14 5.27
CA ILE A 154 28.70 -9.92 6.45
C ILE A 154 27.91 -9.02 7.42
N ALA A 155 28.44 -7.84 7.75
CA ALA A 155 27.78 -6.90 8.65
C ALA A 155 26.39 -6.50 8.13
N PHE A 156 26.29 -6.18 6.84
CA PHE A 156 24.99 -5.90 6.20
C PHE A 156 24.04 -7.09 6.30
N SER A 157 24.51 -8.30 6.02
CA SER A 157 23.68 -9.51 6.08
C SER A 157 23.19 -9.82 7.49
N GLN A 158 24.02 -9.54 8.51
CA GLN A 158 23.68 -9.72 9.91
C GLN A 158 22.69 -8.67 10.44
N ASP A 159 22.63 -7.49 9.81
CA ASP A 159 21.72 -6.39 10.17
C ASP A 159 20.30 -6.59 9.60
N ILE A 160 20.14 -7.39 8.53
CA ILE A 160 18.84 -7.65 7.89
C ILE A 160 17.73 -8.07 8.90
N PRO A 161 17.95 -9.05 9.80
CA PRO A 161 16.92 -9.45 10.75
C PRO A 161 16.54 -8.35 11.74
N ASP A 162 17.49 -7.47 12.08
CA ASP A 162 17.25 -6.35 13.00
C ASP A 162 16.41 -5.26 12.33
N VAL A 163 16.69 -4.95 11.06
CA VAL A 163 15.87 -4.06 10.24
C VAL A 163 14.45 -4.63 10.04
N LEU A 164 14.34 -5.93 9.77
CA LEU A 164 13.06 -6.61 9.55
C LEU A 164 12.34 -7.01 10.84
N ARG A 165 12.90 -6.71 12.02
CA ARG A 165 12.34 -7.15 13.31
C ARG A 165 10.87 -6.76 13.50
N PRO A 166 10.40 -5.56 13.14
CA PRO A 166 8.98 -5.22 13.23
C PRO A 166 8.10 -6.11 12.35
N ASP A 167 8.50 -6.32 11.09
CA ASP A 167 7.75 -7.15 10.13
C ASP A 167 7.75 -8.63 10.54
N LEU A 168 8.90 -9.13 11.02
CA LEU A 168 9.01 -10.45 11.61
C LEU A 168 8.09 -10.58 12.82
N THR A 169 8.06 -9.58 13.70
CA THR A 169 7.15 -9.59 14.85
C THR A 169 5.71 -9.71 14.40
N ILE A 170 5.27 -8.89 13.44
CA ILE A 170 3.91 -8.95 12.87
C ILE A 170 3.63 -10.35 12.31
N ALA A 171 4.54 -10.91 11.51
CA ALA A 171 4.37 -12.24 10.92
C ALA A 171 4.18 -13.36 11.96
N TYR A 172 4.78 -13.25 13.14
CA TYR A 172 4.59 -14.21 14.23
C TYR A 172 3.38 -13.88 15.11
N THR A 173 3.04 -12.60 15.27
CA THR A 173 1.98 -12.18 16.19
C THR A 173 0.61 -12.08 15.56
N ASP A 174 0.50 -11.94 14.23
CA ASP A 174 -0.77 -11.90 13.52
C ASP A 174 -1.44 -13.27 13.51
N THR A 175 -2.77 -13.24 13.52
CA THR A 175 -3.59 -14.46 13.42
C THR A 175 -3.81 -14.77 11.95
N ASP A 176 -3.35 -15.95 11.53
CA ASP A 176 -3.49 -16.44 10.17
C ASP A 176 -4.95 -16.74 9.80
N GLY A 177 -5.18 -17.13 8.54
CA GLY A 177 -6.51 -17.47 8.02
C GLY A 177 -7.15 -18.71 8.68
N HIS A 178 -6.40 -19.48 9.45
CA HIS A 178 -6.84 -20.66 10.20
C HIS A 178 -7.03 -20.38 11.69
N GLY A 179 -6.89 -19.13 12.13
CA GLY A 179 -7.05 -18.78 13.53
C GLY A 179 -5.86 -19.19 14.40
N GLN A 180 -4.65 -19.26 13.84
CA GLN A 180 -3.41 -19.60 14.55
C GLN A 180 -2.41 -18.45 14.49
N ARG A 181 -1.48 -18.41 15.45
CA ARG A 181 -0.40 -17.42 15.54
C ARG A 181 0.93 -18.12 15.63
N GLY A 182 1.95 -17.59 14.97
CA GLY A 182 3.31 -18.13 15.00
C GLY A 182 3.93 -18.11 16.40
N ASP A 183 3.60 -17.11 17.21
CA ASP A 183 4.05 -16.97 18.60
C ASP A 183 3.30 -17.87 19.62
N ARG A 184 2.36 -18.70 19.13
CA ARG A 184 1.54 -19.63 19.92
C ARG A 184 0.71 -18.99 21.04
N ARG A 185 0.51 -17.67 21.00
CA ARG A 185 -0.43 -16.99 21.90
C ARG A 185 -1.88 -17.18 21.43
N PRO A 186 -2.88 -16.88 22.27
CA PRO A 186 -4.28 -16.96 21.85
C PRO A 186 -4.54 -16.13 20.58
N PRO A 187 -5.28 -16.69 19.61
CA PRO A 187 -5.59 -16.01 18.36
C PRO A 187 -6.56 -14.83 18.55
N GLY A 188 -6.46 -13.88 17.62
CA GLY A 188 -7.29 -12.70 17.50
C GLY A 188 -8.72 -13.01 17.04
N SER A 189 -9.39 -12.01 16.49
CA SER A 189 -10.78 -12.17 16.02
C SER A 189 -10.87 -13.01 14.74
N GLU A 190 -9.77 -13.08 13.99
CA GLU A 190 -9.62 -13.76 12.71
C GLU A 190 -9.92 -15.26 12.82
N LYS A 191 -9.78 -15.85 14.02
CA LYS A 191 -10.18 -17.26 14.29
C LYS A 191 -11.65 -17.57 13.99
N PHE A 192 -12.50 -16.54 13.97
CA PHE A 192 -13.92 -16.69 13.66
C PHE A 192 -14.21 -16.64 12.15
N TYR A 193 -13.23 -16.29 11.31
CA TYR A 193 -13.43 -16.15 9.87
C TYR A 193 -13.84 -17.43 9.16
N PRO A 194 -13.32 -18.64 9.47
CA PRO A 194 -13.82 -19.86 8.86
C PRO A 194 -15.32 -20.08 9.08
N VAL A 195 -15.80 -19.84 10.31
CA VAL A 195 -17.23 -19.98 10.65
C VAL A 195 -18.08 -18.94 9.92
N ILE A 196 -17.59 -17.71 9.78
CA ILE A 196 -18.27 -16.64 9.03
C ILE A 196 -18.35 -17.00 7.55
N ASP A 197 -17.25 -17.47 6.97
CA ASP A 197 -17.17 -17.86 5.58
C ASP A 197 -18.11 -19.04 5.25
N ASP A 198 -18.09 -20.09 6.08
CA ASP A 198 -19.01 -21.23 5.96
C ASP A 198 -20.47 -20.79 6.01
N ALA A 199 -20.81 -19.88 6.94
CA ALA A 199 -22.16 -19.33 7.05
C ALA A 199 -22.57 -18.52 5.79
N ILE A 200 -21.66 -17.76 5.19
CA ILE A 200 -21.91 -17.02 3.94
C ILE A 200 -22.17 -17.99 2.80
N VAL A 201 -21.27 -18.95 2.57
CA VAL A 201 -21.40 -19.90 1.47
C VAL A 201 -22.68 -20.72 1.60
N HIS A 202 -22.98 -21.20 2.80
CA HIS A 202 -24.18 -22.01 3.07
C HIS A 202 -25.47 -21.21 2.85
N THR A 203 -25.54 -19.97 3.34
CA THR A 203 -26.76 -19.15 3.25
C THR A 203 -26.99 -18.57 1.86
N THR A 204 -25.93 -18.14 1.18
CA THR A 204 -26.04 -17.52 -0.15
C THR A 204 -26.12 -18.55 -1.28
N GLY A 205 -25.54 -19.74 -1.09
CA GLY A 205 -25.39 -20.75 -2.14
C GLY A 205 -24.53 -20.28 -3.32
N ARG A 206 -23.73 -19.21 -3.13
CA ARG A 206 -22.91 -18.60 -4.19
C ARG A 206 -21.42 -18.76 -3.92
N PRO A 207 -20.60 -18.85 -4.99
CA PRO A 207 -19.16 -18.71 -4.88
C PRO A 207 -18.74 -17.38 -4.23
N ARG A 208 -17.56 -17.39 -3.57
CA ARG A 208 -17.01 -16.24 -2.88
C ARG A 208 -16.75 -15.07 -3.83
N ASP A 209 -16.19 -15.37 -5.01
CA ASP A 209 -15.87 -14.42 -6.08
C ASP A 209 -17.11 -13.88 -6.84
N GLN A 210 -18.32 -14.22 -6.40
CA GLN A 210 -19.59 -13.69 -6.92
C GLN A 210 -20.44 -13.05 -5.82
N THR A 211 -19.87 -12.89 -4.62
CA THR A 211 -20.56 -12.37 -3.44
C THR A 211 -19.91 -11.07 -3.00
N VAL A 212 -20.71 -10.01 -2.92
CA VAL A 212 -20.26 -8.69 -2.49
C VAL A 212 -20.47 -8.56 -0.98
N VAL A 213 -19.37 -8.33 -0.26
CA VAL A 213 -19.32 -8.20 1.19
C VAL A 213 -19.07 -6.73 1.56
N MET A 214 -19.94 -6.19 2.41
CA MET A 214 -19.70 -4.98 3.16
C MET A 214 -19.00 -5.34 4.48
N THR A 215 -17.75 -4.89 4.65
CA THR A 215 -17.05 -5.05 5.92
C THR A 215 -16.00 -3.95 6.12
N ALA A 216 -15.71 -3.65 7.39
CA ALA A 216 -14.56 -2.85 7.79
C ALA A 216 -13.41 -3.72 8.33
N ASP A 217 -13.59 -5.04 8.39
CA ASP A 217 -12.58 -6.02 8.79
C ASP A 217 -11.89 -6.58 7.54
N TYR A 218 -11.03 -5.77 6.93
CA TYR A 218 -10.45 -6.04 5.61
C TYR A 218 -9.53 -7.27 5.56
N SER A 219 -8.99 -7.73 6.69
CA SER A 219 -8.25 -8.99 6.77
C SER A 219 -9.13 -10.19 6.39
N PHE A 220 -10.45 -10.13 6.62
CA PHE A 220 -11.38 -11.15 6.13
C PHE A 220 -11.31 -11.28 4.59
N LEU A 221 -11.27 -10.15 3.88
CA LEU A 221 -11.17 -10.10 2.42
C LEU A 221 -9.78 -10.50 1.90
N SER A 222 -8.75 -10.45 2.75
CA SER A 222 -7.42 -10.95 2.41
C SER A 222 -7.33 -12.48 2.44
N TYR A 223 -8.12 -13.13 3.30
CA TYR A 223 -8.13 -14.60 3.42
C TYR A 223 -9.16 -15.26 2.50
N TYR A 224 -10.29 -14.61 2.25
CA TYR A 224 -11.38 -15.14 1.45
C TYR A 224 -11.67 -14.22 0.26
N PRO A 225 -11.71 -14.74 -0.98
CA PRO A 225 -11.77 -13.93 -2.21
C PRO A 225 -13.17 -13.36 -2.52
N TYR A 226 -13.78 -12.73 -1.52
CA TYR A 226 -15.03 -11.97 -1.67
C TYR A 226 -14.79 -10.61 -2.31
N TRP A 227 -15.80 -10.08 -2.99
CA TRP A 227 -15.74 -8.71 -3.50
C TRP A 227 -16.07 -7.73 -2.37
N GLY A 228 -15.09 -6.93 -1.94
CA GLY A 228 -15.34 -5.85 -1.00
C GLY A 228 -16.17 -4.73 -1.62
N PHE A 229 -17.27 -4.33 -0.98
CA PHE A 229 -18.03 -3.16 -1.44
C PHE A 229 -17.23 -1.85 -1.26
N GLN A 230 -16.41 -1.77 -0.23
CA GLN A 230 -15.56 -0.61 0.08
C GLN A 230 -14.11 -1.05 0.32
N GLY A 231 -13.15 -0.15 0.10
CA GLY A 231 -11.72 -0.38 0.37
C GLY A 231 -11.27 0.06 1.77
N LEU A 232 -10.10 -0.40 2.22
CA LEU A 232 -9.54 -0.07 3.54
C LEU A 232 -9.28 1.42 3.72
N THR A 233 -8.69 2.05 2.69
CA THR A 233 -8.53 3.50 2.56
C THR A 233 -8.66 3.85 1.08
N SER A 234 -8.92 5.12 0.80
CA SER A 234 -9.04 5.62 -0.56
C SER A 234 -7.72 5.52 -1.34
N HIS A 235 -6.57 5.70 -0.69
CA HIS A 235 -5.23 5.62 -1.32
C HIS A 235 -4.92 4.25 -1.95
N TYR A 236 -5.59 3.19 -1.51
CA TYR A 236 -5.47 1.83 -2.07
C TYR A 236 -6.66 1.43 -2.93
N ALA A 237 -7.64 2.30 -3.10
CA ALA A 237 -8.79 2.05 -3.95
C ALA A 237 -8.48 2.42 -5.40
N ASN A 238 -9.00 1.62 -6.34
CA ASN A 238 -8.99 2.00 -7.74
C ASN A 238 -9.84 3.29 -7.90
N PRO A 239 -9.35 4.36 -8.57
CA PRO A 239 -10.12 5.58 -8.77
C PRO A 239 -11.51 5.35 -9.42
N LEU A 240 -11.63 4.31 -10.25
CA LEU A 240 -12.89 3.89 -10.87
C LEU A 240 -13.88 3.23 -9.91
N ALA A 241 -13.43 2.82 -8.72
CA ALA A 241 -14.28 2.26 -7.69
C ALA A 241 -15.14 3.33 -6.97
N GLN A 242 -14.82 4.62 -7.15
CA GLN A 242 -15.58 5.74 -6.59
C GLN A 242 -15.70 5.66 -5.07
N PHE A 243 -14.55 5.54 -4.40
CA PHE A 243 -14.43 5.29 -2.96
C PHE A 243 -15.28 6.26 -2.11
N ASP A 244 -15.20 7.54 -2.41
CA ASP A 244 -15.96 8.62 -1.75
C ASP A 244 -17.46 8.50 -1.93
N LEU A 245 -17.91 8.23 -3.16
CA LEU A 245 -19.33 8.04 -3.44
C LEU A 245 -19.88 6.79 -2.72
N ARG A 246 -19.11 5.70 -2.67
CA ARG A 246 -19.47 4.51 -1.89
C ARG A 246 -19.48 4.80 -0.39
N ALA A 247 -18.50 5.55 0.12
CA ALA A 247 -18.46 5.96 1.53
C ALA A 247 -19.68 6.80 1.91
N ALA A 248 -20.04 7.79 1.10
CA ALA A 248 -21.23 8.60 1.26
C ALA A 248 -22.52 7.76 1.17
N GLN A 249 -22.55 6.74 0.32
CA GLN A 249 -23.69 5.83 0.23
C GLN A 249 -23.87 5.00 1.51
N ILE A 250 -22.78 4.51 2.11
CA ILE A 250 -22.82 3.79 3.39
C ILE A 250 -23.31 4.72 4.51
N GLU A 251 -22.88 5.98 4.50
CA GLU A 251 -23.37 6.98 5.45
C GLU A 251 -24.86 7.29 5.25
N LYS A 252 -25.37 7.26 4.02
CA LYS A 252 -26.82 7.38 3.78
C LYS A 252 -27.58 6.19 4.38
N TRP A 253 -27.05 4.97 4.25
CA TRP A 253 -27.66 3.77 4.84
C TRP A 253 -27.79 3.84 6.36
N SER A 254 -26.85 4.50 7.05
CA SER A 254 -26.91 4.69 8.52
C SER A 254 -28.11 5.51 8.98
N ARG A 255 -28.63 6.39 8.11
CA ARG A 255 -29.76 7.27 8.39
C ARG A 255 -31.13 6.61 8.15
N LEU A 256 -31.16 5.45 7.47
CA LEU A 256 -32.38 4.72 7.18
C LEU A 256 -33.00 4.14 8.44
N LYS A 257 -34.35 4.09 8.48
CA LYS A 257 -35.16 3.73 9.63
C LYS A 257 -35.72 2.32 9.58
N THR A 258 -35.97 1.79 8.39
CA THR A 258 -36.66 0.51 8.21
C THR A 258 -35.87 -0.43 7.29
N ALA A 259 -36.15 -1.74 7.40
CA ALA A 259 -35.56 -2.74 6.52
C ALA A 259 -35.95 -2.53 5.05
N ASP A 260 -37.20 -2.13 4.76
CA ASP A 260 -37.66 -1.81 3.40
C ASP A 260 -36.88 -0.67 2.77
N GLU A 261 -36.59 0.39 3.55
CA GLU A 261 -35.74 1.49 3.08
C GLU A 261 -34.33 1.00 2.73
N LEU A 262 -33.75 0.14 3.57
CA LEU A 262 -32.42 -0.44 3.30
C LEU A 262 -32.44 -1.32 2.04
N ILE A 263 -33.44 -2.19 1.90
CA ILE A 263 -33.58 -3.09 0.75
C ILE A 263 -33.76 -2.28 -0.54
N HIS A 264 -34.64 -1.28 -0.54
CA HIS A 264 -34.80 -0.38 -1.67
C HIS A 264 -33.50 0.35 -2.02
N ALA A 265 -32.75 0.80 -1.01
CA ALA A 265 -31.45 1.45 -1.22
C ALA A 265 -30.38 0.50 -1.77
N LEU A 266 -30.48 -0.81 -1.49
CA LEU A 266 -29.61 -1.84 -2.06
C LEU A 266 -30.01 -2.17 -3.50
N ASP A 267 -31.31 -2.27 -3.79
CA ASP A 267 -31.83 -2.59 -5.13
C ASP A 267 -31.60 -1.46 -6.15
N THR A 268 -31.52 -0.23 -5.66
CA THR A 268 -31.24 0.97 -6.48
C THR A 268 -29.77 1.40 -6.44
N CYS A 269 -28.89 0.58 -5.84
CA CYS A 269 -27.47 0.89 -5.73
C CYS A 269 -26.82 0.97 -7.13
N PRO A 270 -26.06 2.03 -7.45
CA PRO A 270 -25.41 2.16 -8.76
C PRO A 270 -24.22 1.21 -8.95
N TRP A 271 -23.76 0.57 -7.89
CA TRP A 271 -22.74 -0.48 -7.92
C TRP A 271 -23.37 -1.83 -7.56
N PRO A 272 -22.74 -2.97 -7.89
CA PRO A 272 -23.13 -4.27 -7.35
C PRO A 272 -23.33 -4.17 -5.82
N PRO A 273 -24.56 -4.32 -5.31
CA PRO A 273 -24.85 -4.07 -3.91
C PRO A 273 -24.29 -5.18 -3.03
N PRO A 274 -23.92 -4.88 -1.77
CA PRO A 274 -23.54 -5.91 -0.83
C PRO A 274 -24.76 -6.79 -0.50
N THR A 275 -24.58 -8.09 -0.60
CA THR A 275 -25.56 -9.09 -0.13
C THR A 275 -25.20 -9.62 1.24
N VAL A 276 -23.98 -9.36 1.70
CA VAL A 276 -23.45 -9.77 3.00
C VAL A 276 -22.90 -8.55 3.71
N PHE A 277 -23.24 -8.40 4.98
CA PHE A 277 -22.73 -7.37 5.88
C PHE A 277 -22.02 -8.06 7.04
N LEU A 278 -20.70 -7.93 7.10
CA LEU A 278 -19.87 -8.38 8.21
C LEU A 278 -19.45 -7.15 9.02
N MET A 279 -20.11 -6.97 10.16
CA MET A 279 -20.01 -5.78 11.01
C MET A 279 -19.57 -6.17 12.42
N ARG A 280 -19.33 -5.18 13.28
CA ARG A 280 -19.11 -5.37 14.72
C ARG A 280 -20.30 -4.85 15.52
N ARG A 281 -20.48 -5.34 16.75
CA ARG A 281 -21.53 -4.80 17.65
C ARG A 281 -21.16 -3.39 18.12
N GLY A 282 -22.10 -2.45 18.00
CA GLY A 282 -22.00 -1.10 18.54
C GLY A 282 -22.78 -0.93 19.85
N ALA A 283 -22.89 0.31 20.30
CA ALA A 283 -23.76 0.67 21.43
C ALA A 283 -25.22 0.80 20.97
N ASN A 284 -26.18 0.82 21.90
CA ASN A 284 -27.58 1.19 21.62
C ASN A 284 -28.24 0.42 20.46
N ASN A 285 -28.00 -0.89 20.36
CA ASN A 285 -28.52 -1.76 19.30
C ASN A 285 -28.11 -1.32 17.87
N THR A 286 -26.87 -0.86 17.70
CA THR A 286 -26.27 -0.62 16.39
C THR A 286 -25.24 -1.69 16.02
N TYR A 287 -24.98 -1.80 14.73
CA TYR A 287 -23.85 -2.51 14.14
C TYR A 287 -22.91 -1.47 13.52
N THR A 288 -21.61 -1.64 13.69
CA THR A 288 -20.61 -0.64 13.35
C THR A 288 -19.74 -1.07 12.18
N LEU A 289 -19.40 -0.09 11.35
CA LEU A 289 -18.37 -0.16 10.32
C LEU A 289 -17.36 0.97 10.55
N ARG A 290 -16.08 0.63 10.74
CA ARG A 290 -15.01 1.63 10.91
C ARG A 290 -14.39 1.98 9.56
N LEU A 291 -14.91 3.03 8.93
CA LEU A 291 -14.46 3.50 7.63
C LEU A 291 -13.24 4.43 7.73
N ALA A 292 -12.71 4.81 6.58
CA ALA A 292 -11.65 5.81 6.45
C ALA A 292 -12.05 6.89 5.46
N GLU A 293 -11.57 8.10 5.68
CA GLU A 293 -11.60 9.20 4.72
C GLU A 293 -10.22 9.83 4.59
N ASP A 294 -9.99 10.42 3.41
CA ASP A 294 -8.78 11.18 3.11
C ASP A 294 -8.89 12.59 3.69
N VAL A 295 -7.91 12.96 4.51
CA VAL A 295 -7.81 14.29 5.14
C VAL A 295 -6.50 14.99 4.80
N TYR A 296 -5.84 14.57 3.72
CA TYR A 296 -4.64 15.25 3.19
C TYR A 296 -4.88 16.78 3.05
N PRO A 297 -3.92 17.64 3.45
CA PRO A 297 -2.52 17.35 3.80
C PRO A 297 -2.25 17.10 5.30
N ASN A 298 -3.26 16.80 6.13
CA ASN A 298 -3.04 16.53 7.55
C ASN A 298 -2.14 15.30 7.76
N GLN A 299 -1.44 15.24 8.91
CA GLN A 299 -0.69 14.06 9.34
C GLN A 299 -1.22 13.61 10.72
N PRO A 300 -1.85 12.42 10.83
CA PRO A 300 -2.07 11.41 9.78
C PRO A 300 -3.04 11.88 8.68
N ASN A 301 -2.78 11.46 7.44
CA ASN A 301 -3.55 11.86 6.25
C ASN A 301 -4.82 11.01 6.03
N VAL A 302 -5.05 10.01 6.88
CA VAL A 302 -6.27 9.20 6.90
C VAL A 302 -6.93 9.36 8.26
N ARG A 303 -8.20 9.79 8.26
CA ARG A 303 -9.04 9.81 9.46
C ARG A 303 -9.93 8.57 9.46
N ARG A 304 -9.99 7.88 10.60
CA ARG A 304 -10.94 6.78 10.82
C ARG A 304 -12.20 7.32 11.49
N TYR A 305 -13.36 6.90 11.01
CA TYR A 305 -14.65 7.24 11.60
C TYR A 305 -15.55 6.01 11.63
N THR A 306 -16.53 6.01 12.51
CA THR A 306 -17.47 4.90 12.67
C THR A 306 -18.81 5.27 12.05
N VAL A 307 -19.36 4.35 11.27
CA VAL A 307 -20.73 4.41 10.79
C VAL A 307 -21.56 3.41 11.59
N ASP A 308 -22.62 3.91 12.23
CA ASP A 308 -23.58 3.12 13.02
C ASP A 308 -24.81 2.78 12.18
N LEU A 309 -25.00 1.50 11.88
CA LEU A 309 -26.21 0.97 11.25
C LEU A 309 -27.14 0.43 12.35
N ARG A 310 -28.41 0.81 12.32
CA ARG A 310 -29.38 0.29 13.30
C ARG A 310 -29.58 -1.21 13.09
N ALA A 311 -29.54 -2.01 14.16
CA ALA A 311 -29.79 -3.45 14.08
C ALA A 311 -31.18 -3.77 13.50
N ALA A 312 -32.16 -2.90 13.75
CA ALA A 312 -33.52 -3.01 13.20
C ALA A 312 -33.58 -3.02 11.67
N LEU A 313 -32.56 -2.50 10.97
CA LEU A 313 -32.48 -2.56 9.50
C LEU A 313 -32.33 -3.99 8.97
N PHE A 314 -31.81 -4.89 9.81
CA PHE A 314 -31.57 -6.30 9.48
C PHE A 314 -32.57 -7.23 10.18
N ALA A 315 -33.52 -6.68 10.95
CA ALA A 315 -34.53 -7.43 11.68
C ALA A 315 -35.76 -7.73 10.79
N ASP A 316 -35.52 -8.28 9.60
CA ASP A 316 -36.53 -8.61 8.61
C ASP A 316 -36.32 -10.04 8.09
N PRO A 317 -37.38 -10.81 7.77
CA PRO A 317 -37.25 -12.19 7.27
C PRO A 317 -36.40 -12.36 6.01
N ARG A 318 -36.18 -11.29 5.24
CA ARG A 318 -35.31 -11.26 4.05
C ARG A 318 -33.82 -11.27 4.42
N PHE A 319 -33.47 -11.02 5.68
CA PHE A 319 -32.13 -11.17 6.21
C PHE A 319 -32.02 -12.40 7.13
N VAL A 320 -30.84 -13.00 7.15
CA VAL A 320 -30.40 -13.94 8.19
C VAL A 320 -29.28 -13.26 8.97
N VAL A 321 -29.40 -13.21 10.29
CA VAL A 321 -28.42 -12.53 11.16
C VAL A 321 -27.79 -13.54 12.12
N HIS A 322 -26.46 -13.63 12.09
CA HIS A 322 -25.67 -14.48 12.98
C HIS A 322 -24.73 -13.64 13.85
N GLY A 323 -24.64 -13.97 15.14
CA GLY A 323 -23.59 -13.45 16.02
C GLY A 323 -22.44 -14.44 16.09
N VAL A 324 -21.23 -14.04 15.69
CA VAL A 324 -20.04 -14.91 15.71
C VAL A 324 -18.89 -14.17 16.41
N GLY A 325 -18.65 -14.50 17.68
CA GLY A 325 -17.65 -13.79 18.48
C GLY A 325 -17.93 -12.27 18.52
N PRO A 326 -16.97 -11.40 18.14
CA PRO A 326 -17.18 -9.95 18.10
C PRO A 326 -17.96 -9.47 16.86
N PHE A 327 -18.27 -10.37 15.92
CA PHE A 327 -18.89 -10.03 14.65
C PHE A 327 -20.40 -10.21 14.67
N VAL A 328 -21.06 -9.43 13.81
CA VAL A 328 -22.43 -9.62 13.38
C VAL A 328 -22.42 -9.81 11.87
N LEU A 329 -22.91 -10.96 11.43
CA LEU A 329 -23.03 -11.33 10.04
C LEU A 329 -24.50 -11.25 9.63
N ALA A 330 -24.86 -10.27 8.81
CA ALA A 330 -26.19 -10.17 8.22
C ALA A 330 -26.14 -10.49 6.73
N ILE A 331 -26.91 -11.48 6.29
CA ILE A 331 -26.93 -11.98 4.91
C ILE A 331 -28.32 -11.78 4.33
N ARG A 332 -28.42 -11.07 3.21
CA ARG A 332 -29.67 -10.99 2.44
C ARG A 332 -29.91 -12.32 1.73
N LYS A 333 -31.08 -12.93 1.93
CA LYS A 333 -31.45 -14.20 1.31
C LYS A 333 -31.52 -14.06 -0.22
N PRO A 334 -31.12 -15.09 -0.99
CA PRO A 334 -31.30 -15.09 -2.44
C PRO A 334 -32.80 -14.97 -2.80
N GLY A 335 -33.13 -14.10 -3.76
CA GLY A 335 -34.51 -13.91 -4.25
C GLY A 335 -35.42 -13.04 -3.37
N ALA A 336 -34.86 -12.44 -2.31
CA ALA A 336 -35.52 -11.49 -1.43
C ALA A 336 -35.27 -10.02 -1.82
#